data_AF-A0A9P0AJP9-F1
#
_entry.id   AF-A0A9P0AJP9-F1
#
_cell.length_a   1.000
_cell.length_b   1.000
_cell.length_c   1.000
_cell.angle_alpha   90.00
_cell.angle_beta   90.00
_cell.angle_gamma   90.00
#
_symmetry.space_group_name_H-M   'P 1'
#
loop_
_entity.id
_entity.type
_entity.pdbx_description
1 polymer ?
#
loop_
_entity_poly.entity_id
_entity_poly.type
_entity_poly.pdbx_seq_one_letter_code
_entity_poly.pdbx_strand_id
1 'polypeptide(L)'
;MRVSMYLQLVAGARNGQVDSHKTTWFYRTYRRSLETNLSHFYRCYIPPITAEHHTCVGLGLELIERLGKLGKRFPGLVDRLYIASCEELIPEVEEYIDSDPDPSEVDKEHVLVAMRLDIAGRKGYLLLDPGYHVARVITVMEDKQYPHTGWFTQSQDETCKKEYNYVISEENPSYILWNIREKRGVAAEKLSQSIIYVAAPFNTPVDVTERRNLCYDFRSVLSRDAKGHLISGIYFPVTLKGAGEFTLFYQNEDGTKIRMKLPFAAFKSPNLLLSADQMHAVKMCNKQLGWADGKLISRLKMLNTILNDKDFVTQMLNINMSINELGQDI
;
A
#
# COMPACT_ATOMS: atom_id res chain seq x y z
N MET A 1 21.98 -9.90 -14.10
CA MET A 1 20.84 -10.60 -14.74
C MET A 1 20.30 -11.78 -13.92
N ARG A 2 21.12 -12.75 -13.49
CA ARG A 2 20.66 -13.87 -12.63
C ARG A 2 20.06 -13.41 -11.29
N VAL A 3 20.64 -12.39 -10.65
CA VAL A 3 20.13 -11.83 -9.38
C VAL A 3 18.70 -11.30 -9.52
N SER A 4 18.40 -10.45 -10.52
CA SER A 4 17.03 -9.92 -10.74
C SER A 4 15.97 -11.02 -10.92
N MET A 5 16.30 -12.09 -11.66
CA MET A 5 15.41 -13.25 -11.80
C MET A 5 15.17 -13.99 -10.47
N TYR A 6 16.21 -14.13 -9.63
CA TYR A 6 16.07 -14.69 -8.28
C TYR A 6 15.31 -13.77 -7.32
N LEU A 7 15.54 -12.45 -7.40
CA LEU A 7 14.81 -11.44 -6.63
C LEU A 7 13.30 -11.51 -6.93
N GLN A 8 12.94 -11.64 -8.20
CA GLN A 8 11.54 -11.78 -8.64
C GLN A 8 10.89 -13.06 -8.10
N LEU A 9 11.63 -14.18 -8.08
CA LEU A 9 11.16 -15.45 -7.49
C LEU A 9 10.95 -15.37 -5.97
N VAL A 10 11.78 -14.59 -5.26
CA VAL A 10 11.66 -14.44 -3.80
C VAL A 10 10.57 -13.43 -3.41
N ALA A 11 10.32 -12.42 -4.23
CA ALA A 11 9.24 -11.44 -4.03
C ALA A 11 7.83 -12.02 -4.22
N GLY A 12 7.69 -13.07 -5.04
CA GLY A 12 6.40 -13.71 -5.31
C GLY A 12 6.00 -14.73 -4.25
N ALA A 13 5.60 -14.33 -3.03
CA ALA A 13 4.82 -15.18 -2.12
C ALA A 13 4.38 -14.44 -0.84
N ARG A 14 3.21 -13.78 -0.88
CA ARG A 14 2.11 -13.74 0.13
C ARG A 14 1.20 -12.53 -0.12
N ASN A 15 -0.10 -12.73 0.09
CA ASN A 15 -1.15 -11.71 -0.06
C ASN A 15 -0.88 -10.52 0.88
N GLY A 16 -0.71 -9.31 0.35
CA GLY A 16 -0.65 -8.10 1.18
C GLY A 16 -2.00 -7.81 1.82
N GLN A 17 -2.10 -7.97 3.14
CA GLN A 17 -3.30 -7.61 3.90
C GLN A 17 -3.21 -6.16 4.30
N VAL A 18 -3.68 -5.28 3.43
CA VAL A 18 -3.70 -3.86 3.72
C VAL A 18 -4.85 -3.60 4.73
N ASP A 19 -4.52 -2.83 5.77
CA ASP A 19 -5.41 -1.94 6.52
C ASP A 19 -6.47 -2.46 7.52
N SER A 20 -7.48 -3.25 7.14
CA SER A 20 -8.64 -3.40 8.05
C SER A 20 -8.29 -4.06 9.40
N HIS A 21 -7.30 -4.95 9.43
CA HIS A 21 -6.86 -5.56 10.68
C HIS A 21 -6.18 -4.53 11.59
N LYS A 22 -5.31 -3.67 11.04
CA LYS A 22 -4.61 -2.60 11.78
C LYS A 22 -5.62 -1.65 12.40
N THR A 23 -6.61 -1.21 11.62
CA THR A 23 -7.71 -0.38 12.11
C THR A 23 -8.41 -1.03 13.30
N THR A 24 -8.76 -2.33 13.21
CA THR A 24 -9.41 -3.03 14.35
C THR A 24 -8.53 -3.16 15.59
N TRP A 25 -7.21 -3.34 15.42
CA TRP A 25 -6.28 -3.49 16.54
C TRP A 25 -5.99 -2.16 17.22
N PHE A 26 -5.72 -1.11 16.42
CA PHE A 26 -5.52 0.25 16.91
C PHE A 26 -6.73 0.74 17.71
N TYR A 27 -7.94 0.61 17.15
CA TYR A 27 -9.18 0.96 17.85
C TYR A 27 -9.34 0.23 19.18
N ARG A 28 -9.12 -1.09 19.20
CA ARG A 28 -9.22 -1.89 20.43
C ARG A 28 -8.20 -1.47 21.48
N THR A 29 -6.98 -1.12 21.05
CA THR A 29 -5.91 -0.71 21.97
C THR A 29 -6.22 0.68 22.54
N TYR A 30 -6.69 1.62 21.71
CA TYR A 30 -7.18 2.94 22.14
C TYR A 30 -8.33 2.81 23.15
N ARG A 31 -9.36 2.02 22.82
CA ARG A 31 -10.50 1.84 23.75
C ARG A 31 -10.10 1.14 25.05
N ARG A 32 -9.03 0.34 25.06
CA ARG A 32 -8.48 -0.29 26.27
C ARG A 32 -7.57 0.63 27.07
N SER A 33 -6.93 1.62 26.46
CA SER A 33 -6.10 2.59 27.20
C SER A 33 -6.93 3.56 28.04
N LEU A 34 -8.25 3.60 27.82
CA LEU A 34 -9.20 4.54 28.46
C LEU A 34 -8.88 6.01 28.16
N GLU A 35 -8.04 6.26 27.15
CA GLU A 35 -7.73 7.59 26.70
C GLU A 35 -8.89 8.17 25.88
N THR A 36 -9.10 9.48 25.99
CA THR A 36 -10.15 10.20 25.26
C THR A 36 -9.60 11.08 24.14
N ASN A 37 -8.28 11.30 24.11
CA ASN A 37 -7.58 12.07 23.11
C ASN A 37 -6.87 11.14 22.14
N LEU A 38 -7.48 10.87 20.99
CA LEU A 38 -6.92 9.98 19.98
C LEU A 38 -5.62 10.55 19.37
N SER A 39 -5.45 11.87 19.29
CA SER A 39 -4.23 12.49 18.74
C SER A 39 -3.01 12.26 19.64
N HIS A 40 -3.18 12.36 20.96
CA HIS A 40 -2.11 11.99 21.89
C HIS A 40 -1.82 10.48 21.82
N PHE A 41 -2.85 9.62 21.89
CA PHE A 41 -2.69 8.17 21.73
C PHE A 41 -1.98 7.81 20.42
N TYR A 42 -2.38 8.42 19.29
CA TYR A 42 -1.81 8.21 17.97
C TYR A 42 -0.31 8.50 17.92
N ARG A 43 0.16 9.56 18.59
CA ARG A 43 1.59 9.91 18.65
C ARG A 43 2.40 8.96 19.53
N CYS A 44 1.82 8.47 20.61
CA CYS A 44 2.50 7.56 21.55
C CYS A 44 2.37 6.08 21.16
N TYR A 45 1.44 5.74 20.27
CA TYR A 45 1.19 4.37 19.84
C TYR A 45 2.38 3.83 19.04
N ILE A 46 2.75 2.56 19.22
CA ILE A 46 3.81 1.92 18.43
C ILE A 46 3.13 0.92 17.49
N PRO A 47 3.07 1.20 16.17
CA PRO A 47 2.44 0.29 15.21
C PRO A 47 3.15 -1.07 15.18
N PRO A 48 2.44 -2.19 15.43
CA PRO A 48 3.06 -3.50 15.39
C PRO A 48 3.31 -3.93 13.95
N ILE A 49 4.53 -4.42 13.68
CA ILE A 49 4.86 -5.12 12.44
C ILE A 49 4.75 -6.61 12.69
N THR A 50 3.76 -7.26 12.08
CA THR A 50 3.56 -8.70 12.21
C THR A 50 3.08 -9.29 10.90
N ALA A 51 3.27 -10.61 10.73
CA ALA A 51 2.86 -11.34 9.54
C ALA A 51 1.35 -11.25 9.22
N GLU A 52 0.51 -10.97 10.22
CA GLU A 52 -0.94 -10.75 10.04
C GLU A 52 -1.30 -9.32 9.61
N HIS A 53 -0.32 -8.40 9.57
CA HIS A 53 -0.50 -6.96 9.41
C HIS A 53 0.47 -6.36 8.37
N HIS A 54 0.91 -7.15 7.38
CA HIS A 54 1.85 -6.66 6.38
C HIS A 54 1.21 -5.62 5.42
N THR A 55 1.56 -4.35 5.62
CA THR A 55 1.46 -3.25 4.62
C THR A 55 2.77 -3.15 3.85
N CYS A 56 2.98 -2.09 3.07
CA CYS A 56 4.22 -1.83 2.33
C CYS A 56 5.49 -1.96 3.20
N VAL A 57 5.48 -1.44 4.44
CA VAL A 57 6.63 -1.53 5.35
C VAL A 57 6.89 -2.97 5.79
N GLY A 58 5.89 -3.66 6.35
CA GLY A 58 6.04 -5.06 6.76
C GLY A 58 6.43 -5.99 5.60
N LEU A 59 5.86 -5.77 4.42
CA LEU A 59 6.22 -6.49 3.20
C LEU A 59 7.66 -6.21 2.75
N GLY A 60 8.10 -4.95 2.83
CA GLY A 60 9.47 -4.56 2.50
C GLY A 60 10.49 -5.18 3.45
N LEU A 61 10.22 -5.17 4.76
CA LEU A 61 11.09 -5.79 5.77
C LEU A 61 11.20 -7.30 5.59
N GLU A 62 10.08 -8.00 5.39
CA GLU A 62 10.06 -9.44 5.08
C GLU A 62 10.86 -9.73 3.79
N LEU A 63 10.71 -8.90 2.76
CA LEU A 63 11.44 -9.07 1.51
C LEU A 63 12.95 -8.92 1.73
N ILE A 64 13.39 -7.90 2.45
CA ILE A 64 14.81 -7.73 2.81
C ILE A 64 15.32 -8.95 3.58
N GLU A 65 14.57 -9.46 4.57
CA GLU A 65 14.97 -10.64 5.35
C GLU A 65 15.16 -11.88 4.45
N ARG A 66 14.23 -12.11 3.53
CA ARG A 66 14.31 -13.23 2.58
C ARG A 66 15.47 -13.07 1.61
N LEU A 67 15.67 -11.88 1.08
CA LEU A 67 16.80 -11.57 0.20
C LEU A 67 18.14 -11.66 0.93
N GLY A 68 18.16 -11.35 2.23
CA GLY A 68 19.30 -11.52 3.12
C GLY A 68 19.86 -12.94 3.11
N LYS A 69 18.97 -13.94 3.00
CA LYS A 69 19.35 -15.37 2.96
C LYS A 69 20.15 -15.73 1.69
N LEU A 70 20.09 -14.90 0.65
CA LEU A 70 20.89 -15.05 -0.57
C LEU A 70 22.32 -14.50 -0.41
N GLY A 71 22.65 -13.82 0.69
CA GLY A 71 23.97 -13.21 0.91
C GLY A 71 25.14 -14.21 0.83
N LYS A 72 24.92 -15.48 1.20
CA LYS A 72 25.93 -16.54 1.02
C LYS A 72 26.28 -16.78 -0.46
N ARG A 73 25.30 -16.67 -1.35
CA ARG A 73 25.47 -16.88 -2.80
C ARG A 73 25.91 -15.61 -3.52
N PHE A 74 25.49 -14.45 -3.02
CA PHE A 74 25.82 -13.15 -3.57
C PHE A 74 26.37 -12.24 -2.45
N PRO A 75 27.68 -12.34 -2.15
CA PRO A 75 28.31 -11.50 -1.12
C PRO A 75 28.11 -10.01 -1.41
N GLY A 76 27.84 -9.23 -0.35
CA GLY A 76 27.57 -7.79 -0.45
C GLY A 76 26.17 -7.41 -0.95
N LEU A 77 25.28 -8.38 -1.23
CA LEU A 77 23.89 -8.10 -1.62
C LEU A 77 23.14 -7.34 -0.52
N VAL A 78 23.28 -7.81 0.72
CA VAL A 78 22.54 -7.28 1.88
C VAL A 78 22.90 -5.83 2.16
N ASP A 79 24.18 -5.50 2.06
CA ASP A 79 24.72 -4.15 2.31
C ASP A 79 24.21 -3.09 1.31
N ARG A 80 23.60 -3.54 0.21
CA ARG A 80 23.05 -2.67 -0.83
C ARG A 80 21.53 -2.55 -0.78
N LEU A 81 20.85 -3.38 0.00
CA LEU A 81 19.39 -3.39 0.13
C LEU A 81 18.95 -2.45 1.25
N TYR A 82 17.95 -1.61 0.98
CA TYR A 82 17.38 -0.71 1.97
C TYR A 82 15.92 -0.39 1.65
N ILE A 83 15.20 0.13 2.64
CA ILE A 83 13.86 0.69 2.44
C ILE A 83 14.00 2.12 1.93
N ALA A 84 13.34 2.45 0.83
CA ALA A 84 13.24 3.81 0.30
C ALA A 84 11.84 4.37 0.59
N SER A 85 11.76 5.66 0.93
CA SER A 85 10.49 6.35 1.09
C SER A 85 9.92 6.77 -0.26
N CYS A 86 8.60 6.75 -0.37
CA CYS A 86 7.87 7.15 -1.55
C CYS A 86 6.79 8.17 -1.18
N GLU A 87 6.67 9.19 -2.02
CA GLU A 87 5.55 10.13 -2.00
C GLU A 87 4.71 9.92 -3.25
N GLU A 88 3.40 9.92 -3.09
CA GLU A 88 2.46 9.55 -4.15
C GLU A 88 1.71 10.76 -4.69
N LEU A 89 1.43 10.73 -6.00
CA LEU A 89 0.57 11.70 -6.68
C LEU A 89 0.94 13.17 -6.44
N ILE A 90 2.24 13.49 -6.41
CA ILE A 90 2.72 14.87 -6.22
C ILE A 90 2.24 15.75 -7.39
N PRO A 91 1.58 16.90 -7.11
CA PRO A 91 1.16 17.85 -8.13
C PRO A 91 2.32 18.56 -8.83
N GLU A 92 3.25 19.13 -8.07
CA GLU A 92 4.41 19.89 -8.56
C GLU A 92 5.70 19.19 -8.09
N VAL A 93 6.27 18.34 -8.94
CA VAL A 93 7.42 17.50 -8.57
C VAL A 93 8.68 18.35 -8.42
N GLU A 94 8.84 19.34 -9.29
CA GLU A 94 10.00 20.22 -9.38
C GLU A 94 10.19 21.00 -8.06
N GLU A 95 9.12 21.55 -7.49
CA GLU A 95 9.16 22.28 -6.21
C GLU A 95 9.52 21.35 -5.04
N TYR A 96 8.99 20.13 -5.05
CA TYR A 96 9.26 19.13 -4.02
C TYR A 96 10.74 18.69 -4.02
N ILE A 97 11.35 18.51 -5.20
CA ILE A 97 12.72 17.98 -5.29
C ILE A 97 13.82 19.03 -5.16
N ASP A 98 13.49 20.32 -5.35
CA ASP A 98 14.43 21.45 -5.22
C ASP A 98 14.62 21.89 -3.76
N SER A 99 13.66 21.58 -2.89
CA SER A 99 13.70 21.88 -1.46
C SER A 99 14.13 20.67 -0.61
N ASP A 100 14.82 20.93 0.50
CA ASP A 100 14.91 19.92 1.57
C ASP A 100 13.50 19.77 2.14
N PRO A 101 12.89 18.56 2.10
CA PRO A 101 11.50 18.41 2.54
C PRO A 101 11.39 18.73 4.03
N ASP A 102 10.55 19.69 4.40
CA ASP A 102 10.26 19.97 5.80
C ASP A 102 9.67 18.69 6.42
N PRO A 103 10.22 18.16 7.53
CA PRO A 103 9.65 17.02 8.24
C PRO A 103 8.16 17.14 8.59
N SER A 104 7.55 18.34 8.60
CA SER A 104 6.10 18.51 8.76
C SER A 104 5.29 18.39 7.47
N GLU A 105 5.92 18.42 6.30
CA GLU A 105 5.30 18.44 4.96
C GLU A 105 5.40 17.07 4.24
N VAL A 106 6.06 16.09 4.86
CA VAL A 106 6.26 14.74 4.30
C VAL A 106 5.24 13.74 4.81
N ASP A 107 4.34 13.31 3.94
CA ASP A 107 3.34 12.28 4.24
C ASP A 107 3.91 10.85 4.18
N LYS A 108 5.00 10.63 3.41
CA LYS A 108 5.68 9.33 3.17
C LYS A 108 4.73 8.16 3.23
N GLU A 109 3.74 8.21 2.36
CA GLU A 109 2.57 7.33 2.32
C GLU A 109 2.93 5.87 2.03
N HIS A 110 4.06 5.67 1.34
CA HIS A 110 4.48 4.37 0.84
C HIS A 110 5.98 4.17 0.98
N VAL A 111 6.39 2.90 0.96
CA VAL A 111 7.79 2.50 0.92
C VAL A 111 7.98 1.31 0.00
N LEU A 112 9.19 1.21 -0.56
CA LEU A 112 9.61 0.03 -1.32
C LEU A 112 11.04 -0.38 -0.96
N VAL A 113 11.46 -1.56 -1.42
CA VAL A 113 12.84 -2.01 -1.28
C VAL A 113 13.64 -1.50 -2.47
N ALA A 114 14.70 -0.76 -2.21
CA ALA A 114 15.65 -0.31 -3.20
C ALA A 114 16.99 -1.03 -3.03
N MET A 115 17.73 -1.17 -4.13
CA MET A 115 19.09 -1.69 -4.13
C MET A 115 19.97 -0.87 -5.05
N ARG A 116 21.12 -0.40 -4.55
CA ARG A 116 22.12 0.27 -5.40
C ARG A 116 22.80 -0.72 -6.33
N LEU A 117 22.95 -0.32 -7.58
CA LEU A 117 23.50 -1.13 -8.65
C LEU A 117 24.71 -0.41 -9.28
N ASP A 118 25.75 -1.18 -9.57
CA ASP A 118 26.86 -0.78 -10.43
C ASP A 118 27.11 -1.95 -11.39
N ILE A 119 26.94 -1.71 -12.69
CA ILE A 119 27.23 -2.67 -13.74
C ILE A 119 28.29 -2.05 -14.65
N ALA A 120 29.52 -2.53 -14.52
CA ALA A 120 30.67 -2.08 -15.31
C ALA A 120 30.85 -0.55 -15.28
N GLY A 121 30.72 0.05 -14.10
CA GLY A 121 30.86 1.50 -13.88
C GLY A 121 29.58 2.30 -14.15
N ARG A 122 28.51 1.66 -14.65
CA ARG A 122 27.22 2.31 -14.88
C ARG A 122 26.34 2.12 -13.65
N LYS A 123 25.95 3.23 -13.03
CA LYS A 123 25.17 3.23 -11.80
C LYS A 123 23.68 3.14 -12.08
N GLY A 124 22.94 2.69 -11.08
CA GLY A 124 21.49 2.63 -11.12
C GLY A 124 20.91 2.02 -9.85
N TYR A 125 19.63 1.67 -9.92
CA TYR A 125 18.87 1.11 -8.82
C TYR A 125 18.04 -0.10 -9.29
N LEU A 126 17.89 -1.09 -8.42
CA LEU A 126 16.79 -2.04 -8.50
C LEU A 126 15.70 -1.63 -7.51
N LEU A 127 14.45 -1.59 -7.96
CA LEU A 127 13.29 -1.31 -7.12
C LEU A 127 12.42 -2.57 -7.06
N LEU A 128 12.02 -2.93 -5.85
CA LEU A 128 11.10 -4.00 -5.57
C LEU A 128 9.98 -3.44 -4.70
N ASP A 129 8.79 -3.39 -5.27
CA ASP A 129 7.61 -2.82 -4.61
C ASP A 129 6.60 -3.93 -4.29
N PRO A 130 6.74 -4.58 -3.12
CA PRO A 130 5.78 -5.58 -2.70
C PRO A 130 4.46 -4.93 -2.22
N GLY A 131 4.46 -3.65 -1.82
CA GLY A 131 3.24 -2.95 -1.38
C GLY A 131 2.24 -2.78 -2.51
N TYR A 132 2.69 -2.27 -3.67
CA TYR A 132 1.88 -2.20 -4.89
C TYR A 132 1.79 -3.51 -5.66
N HIS A 133 2.51 -4.54 -5.20
CA HIS A 133 2.64 -5.82 -5.90
C HIS A 133 3.08 -5.61 -7.35
N VAL A 134 4.10 -4.77 -7.56
CA VAL A 134 4.77 -4.68 -8.86
C VAL A 134 5.45 -6.01 -9.09
N ALA A 135 4.88 -6.84 -9.97
CA ALA A 135 5.25 -8.25 -10.13
C ALA A 135 6.61 -8.48 -10.81
N ARG A 136 7.45 -7.45 -10.86
CA ARG A 136 8.77 -7.46 -11.47
C ARG A 136 9.72 -6.55 -10.70
N VAL A 137 11.00 -6.88 -10.79
CA VAL A 137 12.07 -5.99 -10.34
C VAL A 137 12.24 -4.90 -11.40
N ILE A 138 12.12 -3.64 -10.98
CA ILE A 138 12.36 -2.49 -11.84
C ILE A 138 13.84 -2.16 -11.80
N THR A 139 14.46 -2.01 -12.97
CA THR A 139 15.86 -1.57 -13.06
C THR A 139 15.91 -0.16 -13.61
N VAL A 140 16.44 0.78 -12.85
CA VAL A 140 16.56 2.20 -13.22
C VAL A 140 18.03 2.52 -13.39
N MET A 141 18.52 2.53 -14.63
CA MET A 141 19.90 2.94 -14.95
C MET A 141 19.99 4.45 -15.18
N GLU A 142 21.08 5.09 -14.75
CA GLU A 142 21.38 6.51 -15.01
C GLU A 142 21.47 6.82 -16.51
N ASP A 143 22.08 5.93 -17.29
CA ASP A 143 22.25 6.10 -18.75
C ASP A 143 21.00 5.76 -19.57
N LYS A 144 19.91 5.32 -18.91
CA LYS A 144 18.66 4.85 -19.52
C LYS A 144 18.84 3.71 -20.54
N GLN A 145 20.01 3.07 -20.59
CA GLN A 145 20.30 1.96 -21.49
C GLN A 145 19.97 0.62 -20.83
N TYR A 146 19.86 -0.44 -21.63
CA TYR A 146 19.71 -1.81 -21.12
C TYR A 146 20.72 -2.08 -19.98
N PRO A 147 20.30 -2.62 -18.82
CA PRO A 147 19.02 -3.26 -18.51
C PRO A 147 17.92 -2.33 -17.93
N HIS A 148 17.92 -1.03 -18.24
CA HIS A 148 16.86 -0.10 -17.82
C HIS A 148 15.46 -0.61 -18.20
N THR A 149 14.51 -0.49 -17.27
CA THR A 149 13.10 -0.88 -17.44
C THR A 149 12.31 0.32 -17.93
N GLY A 150 11.96 0.32 -19.22
CA GLY A 150 11.08 1.33 -19.80
C GLY A 150 9.62 1.20 -19.32
N TRP A 151 8.70 1.85 -20.03
CA TRP A 151 7.27 1.74 -19.77
C TRP A 151 6.80 0.29 -19.74
N PHE A 152 5.98 -0.05 -18.75
CA PHE A 152 5.33 -1.35 -18.66
C PHE A 152 3.91 -1.24 -18.11
N THR A 153 3.03 -2.13 -18.54
CA THR A 153 1.68 -2.26 -17.99
C THR A 153 1.75 -2.83 -16.57
N GLN A 154 1.33 -2.05 -15.59
CA GLN A 154 1.14 -2.52 -14.21
C GLN A 154 -0.18 -3.27 -14.08
N SER A 155 -1.25 -2.75 -14.67
CA SER A 155 -2.57 -3.39 -14.63
C SER A 155 -3.39 -3.02 -15.83
N GLN A 156 -4.21 -3.96 -16.30
CA GLN A 156 -5.18 -3.72 -17.34
C GLN A 156 -6.44 -4.55 -17.06
N ASP A 157 -7.59 -3.88 -17.04
CA ASP A 157 -8.91 -4.49 -17.12
C ASP A 157 -9.71 -3.86 -18.27
N GLU A 158 -10.95 -4.31 -18.48
CA GLU A 158 -11.83 -3.83 -19.55
C GLU A 158 -12.07 -2.30 -19.50
N THR A 159 -11.96 -1.73 -18.30
CA THR A 159 -12.30 -0.32 -18.04
C THR A 159 -11.08 0.56 -17.82
N CYS A 160 -9.93 0.01 -17.50
CA CYS A 160 -8.77 0.77 -17.06
C CYS A 160 -7.44 0.11 -17.47
N LYS A 161 -6.53 0.91 -18.06
CA LYS A 161 -5.13 0.55 -18.27
C LYS A 161 -4.24 1.48 -17.45
N LYS A 162 -3.33 0.92 -16.66
CA LYS A 162 -2.33 1.65 -15.87
C LYS A 162 -0.93 1.18 -16.25
N GLU A 163 -0.07 2.12 -16.61
CA GLU A 163 1.31 1.88 -17.01
C GLU A 163 2.26 2.70 -16.14
N TYR A 164 3.43 2.14 -15.84
CA TYR A 164 4.47 2.77 -15.03
C TYR A 164 5.77 2.90 -15.80
N ASN A 165 6.53 3.94 -15.47
CA ASN A 165 7.91 4.13 -15.87
C ASN A 165 8.70 4.82 -14.76
N TYR A 166 9.95 4.42 -14.57
CA TYR A 166 10.79 4.91 -13.48
C TYR A 166 12.09 5.47 -14.06
N VAL A 167 12.39 6.72 -13.74
CA VAL A 167 13.59 7.42 -14.23
C VAL A 167 14.24 8.18 -13.09
N ILE A 168 15.57 8.23 -13.04
CA ILE A 168 16.27 9.11 -12.10
C ILE A 168 15.99 10.55 -12.53
N SER A 169 15.67 11.42 -11.57
CA SER A 169 15.46 12.85 -11.85
C SER A 169 16.77 13.47 -12.35
N GLU A 170 16.66 14.26 -13.43
CA GLU A 170 17.81 14.97 -14.00
C GLU A 170 18.18 16.20 -13.16
N GLU A 171 17.20 16.77 -12.45
CA GLU A 171 17.37 17.94 -11.59
C GLU A 171 17.96 17.54 -10.22
N ASN A 172 17.43 16.46 -9.62
CA ASN A 172 17.93 15.94 -8.35
C ASN A 172 18.08 14.40 -8.39
N PRO A 173 19.28 13.88 -8.67
CA PRO A 173 19.54 12.45 -8.75
C PRO A 173 19.31 11.66 -7.45
N SER A 174 19.01 12.33 -6.34
CA SER A 174 18.55 11.72 -5.09
C SER A 174 17.17 11.09 -5.21
N TYR A 175 16.41 11.48 -6.24
CA TYR A 175 15.05 11.02 -6.49
C TYR A 175 14.94 10.19 -7.77
N ILE A 176 14.06 9.19 -7.73
CA ILE A 176 13.53 8.51 -8.90
C ILE A 176 12.09 8.98 -9.10
N LEU A 177 11.79 9.48 -10.29
CA LEU A 177 10.45 9.79 -10.75
C LEU A 177 9.75 8.50 -11.14
N TRP A 178 8.60 8.24 -10.53
CA TRP A 178 7.66 7.20 -10.88
C TRP A 178 6.50 7.82 -11.68
N ASN A 179 6.61 7.73 -12.99
CA ASN A 179 5.62 8.24 -13.93
C ASN A 179 4.49 7.23 -14.11
N ILE A 180 3.26 7.71 -14.05
CA ILE A 180 2.05 6.91 -14.14
C ILE A 180 1.19 7.41 -15.30
N ARG A 181 0.87 6.52 -16.23
CA ARG A 181 -0.16 6.71 -17.27
C ARG A 181 -1.39 5.91 -16.91
N GLU A 182 -2.53 6.56 -16.83
CA GLU A 182 -3.81 5.90 -16.59
C GLU A 182 -4.83 6.28 -17.67
N LYS A 183 -5.40 5.28 -18.32
CA LYS A 183 -6.47 5.45 -19.30
C LYS A 183 -7.71 4.68 -18.85
N ARG A 184 -8.82 5.39 -18.62
CA ARG A 184 -10.10 4.81 -18.18
C ARG A 184 -11.15 4.89 -19.28
N GLY A 185 -11.46 3.77 -19.91
CA GLY A 185 -12.41 3.68 -21.02
C GLY A 185 -12.07 4.65 -22.16
N VAL A 186 -13.00 5.54 -22.46
CA VAL A 186 -12.87 6.57 -23.52
C VAL A 186 -12.29 7.90 -23.03
N ALA A 187 -12.02 8.03 -21.73
CA ALA A 187 -11.46 9.25 -21.18
C ALA A 187 -10.03 9.50 -21.71
N ALA A 188 -9.62 10.77 -21.68
CA ALA A 188 -8.24 11.15 -21.96
C ALA A 188 -7.28 10.44 -20.99
N GLU A 189 -6.08 10.14 -21.48
CA GLU A 189 -5.02 9.59 -20.65
C GLU A 189 -4.64 10.61 -19.57
N LYS A 190 -4.66 10.19 -18.31
CA LYS A 190 -4.18 10.97 -17.18
C LYS A 190 -2.71 10.63 -16.93
N LEU A 191 -1.89 11.66 -16.83
CA LEU A 191 -0.54 11.58 -16.33
C LEU A 191 -0.52 12.01 -14.86
N SER A 192 0.26 11.30 -14.06
CA SER A 192 0.53 11.63 -12.67
C SER A 192 1.92 11.15 -12.32
N GLN A 193 2.54 11.80 -11.34
CA GLN A 193 3.89 11.47 -10.90
C GLN A 193 3.90 11.16 -9.40
N SER A 194 4.87 10.36 -9.03
CA SER A 194 5.20 10.00 -7.65
C SER A 194 6.73 9.96 -7.61
N ILE A 195 7.31 10.05 -6.43
CA ILE A 195 8.78 10.10 -6.31
C ILE A 195 9.26 9.13 -5.26
N ILE A 196 10.50 8.70 -5.43
CA ILE A 196 11.16 7.76 -4.53
C ILE A 196 12.51 8.36 -4.15
N TYR A 197 12.74 8.59 -2.86
CA TYR A 197 14.03 9.06 -2.37
C TYR A 197 15.00 7.88 -2.22
N VAL A 198 16.13 7.92 -2.94
CA VAL A 198 17.11 6.81 -3.04
C VAL A 198 18.52 7.18 -2.58
N ALA A 199 18.76 8.46 -2.23
CA ALA A 199 20.07 8.90 -1.76
C ALA A 199 20.45 8.34 -0.36
N ALA A 200 19.49 7.89 0.45
CA ALA A 200 19.77 7.22 1.72
C ALA A 200 18.67 6.22 2.14
N PRO A 201 18.99 5.26 3.03
CA PRO A 201 17.99 4.42 3.68
C PRO A 201 16.95 5.22 4.46
N PHE A 202 15.68 4.84 4.33
CA PHE A 202 14.61 5.37 5.16
C PHE A 202 14.56 4.62 6.49
N ASN A 203 14.97 5.29 7.57
CA ASN A 203 15.21 4.66 8.87
C ASN A 203 13.98 4.59 9.79
N THR A 204 12.92 5.35 9.51
CA THR A 204 11.72 5.44 10.36
C THR A 204 10.41 5.04 9.63
N PRO A 205 10.38 3.96 8.82
CA PRO A 205 9.19 3.60 8.05
C PRO A 205 8.01 3.20 8.94
N VAL A 206 8.27 2.69 10.15
CA VAL A 206 7.21 2.34 11.11
C VAL A 206 6.60 3.59 11.74
N ASP A 207 7.42 4.55 12.15
CA ASP A 207 6.92 5.75 12.83
C ASP A 207 6.22 6.73 11.90
N VAL A 208 6.54 6.70 10.61
CA VAL A 208 5.94 7.60 9.61
C VAL A 208 4.88 6.84 8.81
N THR A 209 5.29 5.95 7.90
CA THR A 209 4.39 5.30 6.95
C THR A 209 3.37 4.37 7.62
N GLU A 210 3.78 3.55 8.60
CA GLU A 210 2.82 2.66 9.28
C GLU A 210 1.86 3.41 10.19
N ARG A 211 2.32 4.52 10.75
CA ARG A 211 1.52 5.39 11.59
C ARG A 211 0.49 6.15 10.74
N ARG A 212 0.89 6.74 9.61
CA ARG A 212 0.01 7.40 8.64
C ARG A 212 -1.17 6.51 8.24
N ASN A 213 -0.88 5.22 7.99
CA ASN A 213 -1.90 4.22 7.66
C ASN A 213 -3.03 4.06 8.69
N LEU A 214 -2.83 4.42 9.96
CA LEU A 214 -3.86 4.31 11.00
C LEU A 214 -4.98 5.33 10.83
N CYS A 215 -4.69 6.47 10.18
CA CYS A 215 -5.57 7.61 10.11
C CYS A 215 -6.03 7.98 8.69
N TYR A 216 -5.71 7.20 7.65
CA TYR A 216 -6.29 7.45 6.31
C TYR A 216 -7.83 7.55 6.37
N ASP A 217 -8.45 8.18 5.39
CA ASP A 217 -9.91 8.17 5.25
C ASP A 217 -10.39 7.13 4.23
N PHE A 218 -9.49 6.37 3.62
CA PHE A 218 -9.81 5.24 2.76
C PHE A 218 -9.18 3.96 3.29
N ARG A 219 -9.97 2.86 3.30
CA ARG A 219 -9.56 1.57 3.85
C ARG A 219 -9.72 0.50 2.80
N SER A 220 -8.76 -0.42 2.70
CA SER A 220 -8.88 -1.58 1.80
C SER A 220 -8.17 -2.81 2.33
N VAL A 221 -8.72 -4.00 2.05
CA VAL A 221 -8.05 -5.30 2.20
C VAL A 221 -8.10 -5.97 0.85
N LEU A 222 -6.95 -6.38 0.32
CA LEU A 222 -6.85 -6.85 -1.04
C LEU A 222 -6.10 -8.19 -1.07
N SER A 223 -6.49 -9.07 -1.97
CA SER A 223 -5.76 -10.28 -2.34
C SER A 223 -5.43 -10.20 -3.82
N ARG A 224 -4.22 -10.62 -4.17
CA ARG A 224 -3.65 -10.49 -5.50
C ARG A 224 -3.02 -11.80 -5.95
N ASP A 225 -2.99 -12.01 -7.26
CA ASP A 225 -2.28 -13.13 -7.86
C ASP A 225 -0.76 -12.90 -7.87
N ALA A 226 0.01 -13.89 -8.32
CA ALA A 226 1.47 -13.79 -8.45
C ALA A 226 1.94 -12.74 -9.48
N LYS A 227 1.02 -12.22 -10.31
CA LYS A 227 1.27 -11.15 -11.28
C LYS A 227 0.82 -9.77 -10.76
N GLY A 228 0.35 -9.69 -9.51
CA GLY A 228 -0.09 -8.45 -8.87
C GLY A 228 -1.55 -8.06 -9.19
N HIS A 229 -2.29 -8.86 -9.95
CA HIS A 229 -3.68 -8.56 -10.29
C HIS A 229 -4.61 -8.79 -9.10
N LEU A 230 -5.58 -7.89 -8.90
CA LEU A 230 -6.58 -8.00 -7.82
C LEU A 230 -7.55 -9.17 -8.05
N ILE A 231 -7.51 -10.15 -7.15
CA ILE A 231 -8.40 -11.31 -7.14
C ILE A 231 -9.66 -11.03 -6.30
N SER A 232 -9.47 -10.64 -5.04
CA SER A 232 -10.57 -10.39 -4.10
C SER A 232 -10.23 -9.31 -3.10
N GLY A 233 -11.25 -8.77 -2.43
CA GLY A 233 -11.02 -7.80 -1.38
C GLY A 233 -12.25 -6.98 -1.04
N ILE A 234 -12.05 -6.07 -0.09
CA ILE A 234 -13.01 -5.03 0.26
C ILE A 234 -12.31 -3.67 0.25
N TYR A 235 -13.04 -2.61 -0.08
CA TYR A 235 -12.59 -1.24 0.14
C TYR A 235 -13.75 -0.31 0.46
N PHE A 236 -13.48 0.74 1.23
CA PHE A 236 -14.48 1.71 1.66
C PHE A 236 -13.84 3.01 2.13
N PRO A 237 -14.50 4.16 1.90
CA PRO A 237 -14.15 5.40 2.57
C PRO A 237 -14.68 5.39 4.02
N VAL A 238 -13.99 6.12 4.90
CA VAL A 238 -14.42 6.46 6.24
C VAL A 238 -14.92 7.89 6.21
N THR A 239 -16.14 8.13 6.70
CA THR A 239 -16.77 9.45 6.63
C THR A 239 -17.52 9.77 7.92
N LEU A 240 -17.75 11.06 8.17
CA LEU A 240 -18.57 11.53 9.30
C LEU A 240 -20.05 11.09 9.21
N LYS A 241 -20.50 10.59 8.03
CA LYS A 241 -21.86 10.08 7.85
C LYS A 241 -22.09 8.71 8.49
N GLY A 242 -21.07 8.11 9.10
CA GLY A 242 -21.11 6.81 9.76
C GLY A 242 -20.68 5.67 8.82
N ALA A 243 -21.08 4.45 9.17
CA ALA A 243 -20.53 3.24 8.55
C ALA A 243 -20.74 3.12 7.04
N GLY A 244 -21.81 3.68 6.47
CA GLY A 244 -22.00 3.71 5.02
C GLY A 244 -21.95 2.33 4.35
N GLU A 245 -21.31 2.27 3.17
CA GLU A 245 -21.17 1.07 2.36
C GLU A 245 -19.70 0.74 2.07
N PHE A 246 -19.43 -0.53 1.83
CA PHE A 246 -18.17 -0.99 1.27
C PHE A 246 -18.40 -1.69 -0.06
N THR A 247 -17.37 -1.66 -0.92
CA THR A 247 -17.36 -2.51 -2.11
C THR A 247 -16.60 -3.79 -1.79
N LEU A 248 -17.24 -4.92 -2.05
CA LEU A 248 -16.64 -6.24 -2.02
C LEU A 248 -16.45 -6.74 -3.44
N PHE A 249 -15.34 -7.42 -3.70
CA PHE A 249 -15.11 -8.10 -4.96
C PHE A 249 -14.40 -9.44 -4.78
N TYR A 250 -14.60 -10.33 -5.74
CA TYR A 250 -13.97 -11.64 -5.83
C TYR A 250 -14.02 -12.15 -7.28
N GLN A 251 -13.28 -13.21 -7.60
CA GLN A 251 -13.36 -13.87 -8.92
C GLN A 251 -14.25 -15.11 -8.86
N ASN A 252 -15.14 -15.29 -9.83
CA ASN A 252 -15.87 -16.55 -10.00
C ASN A 252 -14.94 -17.66 -10.54
N GLU A 253 -15.46 -18.88 -10.65
CA GLU A 253 -14.70 -20.06 -11.14
C GLU A 253 -14.17 -19.89 -12.57
N ASP A 254 -14.85 -19.09 -13.38
CA ASP A 254 -14.47 -18.71 -14.75
C ASP A 254 -13.44 -17.57 -14.81
N GLY A 255 -13.02 -17.04 -13.67
CA GLY A 255 -12.12 -15.88 -13.57
C GLY A 255 -12.82 -14.53 -13.68
N THR A 256 -14.14 -14.50 -13.88
CA THR A 256 -14.90 -13.24 -13.99
C THR A 256 -14.93 -12.52 -12.65
N LYS A 257 -14.56 -11.23 -12.65
CA LYS A 257 -14.54 -10.41 -11.43
C LYS A 257 -15.94 -9.91 -11.08
N ILE A 258 -16.48 -10.40 -9.97
CA ILE A 258 -17.75 -9.93 -9.41
C ILE A 258 -17.49 -8.80 -8.42
N ARG A 259 -18.28 -7.73 -8.50
CA ARG A 259 -18.26 -6.60 -7.57
C ARG A 259 -19.65 -6.37 -7.00
N MET A 260 -19.74 -6.11 -5.71
CA MET A 260 -20.99 -5.88 -4.98
C MET A 260 -20.78 -4.78 -3.94
N LYS A 261 -21.73 -3.86 -3.84
CA LYS A 261 -21.78 -2.91 -2.72
C LYS A 261 -22.65 -3.48 -1.60
N LEU A 262 -22.16 -3.39 -0.37
CA LEU A 262 -22.86 -3.87 0.82
C LEU A 262 -22.84 -2.79 1.91
N PRO A 263 -23.95 -2.56 2.62
CA PRO A 263 -23.96 -1.67 3.76
C PRO A 263 -23.31 -2.35 4.97
N PHE A 264 -22.51 -1.61 5.75
CA PHE A 264 -21.97 -2.13 7.01
C PHE A 264 -23.08 -2.49 8.02
N ALA A 265 -24.22 -1.80 7.93
CA ALA A 265 -25.39 -2.06 8.77
C ALA A 265 -25.93 -3.51 8.63
N ALA A 266 -25.69 -4.18 7.49
CA ALA A 266 -26.06 -5.59 7.32
C ALA A 266 -25.28 -6.54 8.23
N PHE A 267 -24.18 -6.07 8.82
CA PHE A 267 -23.30 -6.81 9.72
C PHE A 267 -23.52 -6.44 11.20
N LYS A 268 -24.66 -5.85 11.56
CA LYS A 268 -25.00 -5.59 12.97
C LYS A 268 -25.30 -6.91 13.70
N SER A 269 -24.76 -7.08 14.91
CA SER A 269 -25.08 -8.23 15.77
C SER A 269 -26.43 -8.02 16.48
N PRO A 270 -27.27 -9.06 16.72
CA PRO A 270 -27.06 -10.49 16.44
C PRO A 270 -27.46 -10.94 15.02
N ASN A 271 -28.26 -10.17 14.29
CA ASN A 271 -28.89 -10.62 13.05
C ASN A 271 -28.13 -10.10 11.81
N LEU A 272 -27.46 -11.01 11.10
CA LEU A 272 -26.92 -10.71 9.77
C LEU A 272 -28.07 -10.55 8.79
N LEU A 273 -28.19 -9.37 8.19
CA LEU A 273 -29.23 -9.05 7.21
C LEU A 273 -28.64 -9.17 5.80
N LEU A 274 -28.27 -10.39 5.41
CA LEU A 274 -27.70 -10.69 4.09
C LEU A 274 -28.61 -11.64 3.32
N SER A 275 -28.84 -11.38 2.04
CA SER A 275 -29.44 -12.36 1.13
C SER A 275 -28.50 -13.56 0.91
N ALA A 276 -29.02 -14.63 0.32
CA ALA A 276 -28.21 -15.81 -0.03
C ALA A 276 -27.02 -15.44 -0.93
N ASP A 277 -27.24 -14.58 -1.92
CA ASP A 277 -26.19 -14.13 -2.86
C ASP A 277 -25.13 -13.28 -2.17
N GLN A 278 -25.55 -12.37 -1.27
CA GLN A 278 -24.62 -11.54 -0.50
C GLN A 278 -23.77 -12.39 0.45
N MET A 279 -24.39 -13.39 1.10
CA MET A 279 -23.68 -14.35 1.94
C MET A 279 -22.68 -15.18 1.12
N HIS A 280 -23.06 -15.60 -0.08
CA HIS A 280 -22.17 -16.30 -1.00
C HIS A 280 -20.96 -15.44 -1.39
N ALA A 281 -21.19 -14.18 -1.79
CA ALA A 281 -20.12 -13.24 -2.14
C ALA A 281 -19.12 -13.03 -0.99
N VAL A 282 -19.62 -12.87 0.24
CA VAL A 282 -18.77 -12.74 1.44
C VAL A 282 -17.95 -14.01 1.69
N LYS A 283 -18.53 -15.20 1.53
CA LYS A 283 -17.81 -16.48 1.67
C LYS A 283 -16.72 -16.65 0.61
N MET A 284 -17.02 -16.33 -0.64
CA MET A 284 -16.05 -16.42 -1.74
C MET A 284 -14.89 -15.45 -1.54
N CYS A 285 -15.18 -14.21 -1.15
CA CYS A 285 -14.16 -13.22 -0.81
C CYS A 285 -13.29 -13.71 0.36
N ASN A 286 -13.88 -14.20 1.46
CA ASN A 286 -13.14 -14.74 2.60
C ASN A 286 -12.17 -15.86 2.20
N LYS A 287 -12.63 -16.79 1.37
CA LYS A 287 -11.81 -17.90 0.86
C LYS A 287 -10.63 -17.39 0.02
N GLN A 288 -10.86 -16.44 -0.89
CA GLN A 288 -9.82 -15.89 -1.77
C GLN A 288 -8.85 -14.92 -1.08
N LEU A 289 -9.24 -14.36 0.07
CA LEU A 289 -8.33 -13.69 0.99
C LEU A 289 -7.40 -14.69 1.72
N GLY A 290 -7.70 -16.00 1.65
CA GLY A 290 -6.97 -17.04 2.38
C GLY A 290 -7.26 -17.02 3.87
N TRP A 291 -8.44 -16.56 4.28
CA TRP A 291 -8.82 -16.45 5.68
C TRP A 291 -9.64 -17.66 6.16
N ALA A 292 -9.54 -17.96 7.47
CA ALA A 292 -10.39 -18.95 8.11
C ALA A 292 -11.88 -18.62 7.95
N ASP A 293 -12.72 -19.65 7.95
CA ASP A 293 -14.16 -19.49 7.76
C ASP A 293 -14.78 -18.49 8.75
N GLY A 294 -15.62 -17.60 8.23
CA GLY A 294 -16.30 -16.56 9.02
C GLY A 294 -15.42 -15.41 9.49
N LYS A 295 -14.10 -15.42 9.22
CA LYS A 295 -13.19 -14.33 9.64
C LYS A 295 -13.60 -12.99 9.05
N LEU A 296 -13.93 -12.92 7.75
CA LEU A 296 -14.38 -11.69 7.09
C LEU A 296 -15.66 -11.14 7.72
N ILE A 297 -16.63 -12.01 8.05
CA ILE A 297 -17.86 -11.60 8.76
C ILE A 297 -17.51 -11.00 10.12
N SER A 298 -16.63 -11.65 10.89
CA SER A 298 -16.17 -11.14 12.19
C SER A 298 -15.48 -9.77 12.05
N ARG A 299 -14.69 -9.58 10.99
CA ARG A 299 -14.06 -8.28 10.69
C ARG A 299 -15.09 -7.21 10.32
N LEU A 300 -16.04 -7.52 9.45
CA LEU A 300 -17.08 -6.57 9.02
C LEU A 300 -17.98 -6.15 10.18
N LYS A 301 -18.28 -7.06 11.12
CA LYS A 301 -18.96 -6.75 12.40
C LYS A 301 -18.17 -5.73 13.24
N MET A 302 -16.86 -5.93 13.36
CA MET A 302 -15.99 -5.01 14.09
C MET A 302 -15.89 -3.66 13.38
N LEU A 303 -15.72 -3.63 12.07
CA LEU A 303 -15.71 -2.40 11.28
C LEU A 303 -17.02 -1.62 11.42
N ASN A 304 -18.17 -2.30 11.37
CA ASN A 304 -19.46 -1.64 11.64
C ASN A 304 -19.50 -1.02 13.05
N THR A 305 -18.86 -1.63 14.05
CA THR A 305 -18.77 -1.04 15.39
C THR A 305 -17.90 0.22 15.39
N ILE A 306 -16.71 0.14 14.80
CA ILE A 306 -15.74 1.24 14.73
C ILE A 306 -16.32 2.43 13.96
N LEU A 307 -16.91 2.19 12.79
CA LEU A 307 -17.40 3.26 11.93
C LEU A 307 -18.67 3.94 12.47
N ASN A 308 -19.35 3.34 13.44
CA ASN A 308 -20.46 3.98 14.17
C ASN A 308 -20.01 4.67 15.47
N ASP A 309 -18.74 4.53 15.84
CA ASP A 309 -18.13 5.26 16.94
C ASP A 309 -17.77 6.68 16.50
N LYS A 310 -18.75 7.59 16.59
CA LYS A 310 -18.64 8.96 16.07
C LYS A 310 -17.46 9.73 16.66
N ASP A 311 -17.21 9.55 17.95
CA ASP A 311 -16.08 10.19 18.63
C ASP A 311 -14.75 9.75 18.01
N PHE A 312 -14.52 8.43 17.93
CA PHE A 312 -13.29 7.89 17.33
C PHE A 312 -13.12 8.31 15.87
N VAL A 313 -14.17 8.16 15.05
CA VAL A 313 -14.13 8.50 13.62
C VAL A 313 -13.84 9.98 13.41
N THR A 314 -14.47 10.86 14.19
CA THR A 314 -14.25 12.31 14.08
C THR A 314 -12.81 12.66 14.42
N GLN A 315 -12.27 12.16 15.54
CA GLN A 315 -10.89 12.44 15.92
C GLN A 315 -9.89 11.85 14.90
N MET A 316 -10.16 10.66 14.35
CA MET A 316 -9.30 10.02 13.35
C MET A 316 -9.27 10.81 12.05
N LEU A 317 -10.43 11.27 11.57
CA LEU A 317 -10.52 12.13 10.39
C LEU A 317 -9.89 13.50 10.62
N ASN A 318 -9.97 14.06 11.84
CA ASN A 318 -9.26 15.30 12.18
C ASN A 318 -7.74 15.11 12.11
N ILE A 319 -7.21 13.99 12.60
CA ILE A 319 -5.78 13.67 12.44
C ILE A 319 -5.42 13.56 10.95
N ASN A 320 -6.25 12.88 10.15
CA ASN A 320 -6.06 12.79 8.69
C ASN A 320 -6.01 14.16 8.02
N MET A 321 -6.98 15.02 8.33
CA MET A 321 -7.06 16.37 7.78
C MET A 321 -5.87 17.21 8.21
N SER A 322 -5.49 17.21 9.48
CA SER A 322 -4.32 17.98 9.93
C SER A 322 -3.03 17.52 9.27
N ILE A 323 -2.87 16.23 8.98
CA ILE A 323 -1.73 15.72 8.23
C ILE A 323 -1.79 16.21 6.77
N ASN A 324 -2.94 16.08 6.11
CA ASN A 324 -3.11 16.53 4.73
C ASN A 324 -3.06 18.06 4.57
N GLU A 325 -3.54 18.85 5.55
CA GLU A 325 -3.49 20.32 5.56
C GLU A 325 -2.05 20.81 5.71
N LEU A 326 -1.24 20.14 6.54
CA LEU A 326 0.21 20.36 6.56
C LEU A 326 0.87 20.03 5.21
N GLY A 327 0.29 19.10 4.44
CA GLY A 327 0.70 18.81 3.06
C GLY A 327 0.03 19.67 1.98
N GLN A 328 -0.92 20.56 2.31
CA GLN A 328 -1.70 21.39 1.36
C GLN A 328 -1.55 22.90 1.57
N ASP A 329 -1.01 23.37 2.70
CA ASP A 329 -0.69 24.79 2.94
C ASP A 329 0.55 25.27 2.14
N ILE A 330 0.79 24.65 0.97
CA ILE A 330 1.85 24.97 0.00
C ILE A 330 1.22 25.08 -1.39
#